data_AF-A0A674MND6-F1
#
_entry.id   AF-A0A674MND6-F1
#
_cell.length_a   1.000
_cell.length_b   1.000
_cell.length_c   1.000
_cell.angle_alpha   90.00
_cell.angle_beta   90.00
_cell.angle_gamma   90.00
#
_symmetry.space_group_name_H-M   'P 1'
#
loop_
_entity.id
_entity.type
_entity.pdbx_description
1 polymer ?
#
loop_
_entity_poly.entity_id
_entity_poly.type
_entity_poly.pdbx_seq_one_letter_code
_entity_poly.pdbx_strand_id
1 'polypeptide(L)'
;IYASPYTSLEISMISASGYKSRHTQPECGYALEPPRWTEYSIHTMDPDNLELTFEFFEEDLSAHVVEGDAHPGHVGTACLLSSSFSESGKDNGVVTLPIMGRNSRQTIGKVRVDYLVIRPIQGLQCDMSSCFVKHWKKRSAIDVGHRGAGSSHTAKHHRIRENTIASFKSAANHGAAYVEFDVHLSKDAVPIIYHDLTCCISTKMKNDKTQELIEVPVKDLTFDQLQLLKVKVWKIANSLLSEDGSIDEHQPFPSLSQIFHAVPEHVGFNIEIKWICQMKDGSWDSNLSSYFNMNTYLDIILSCVLQQAGQRRIVFSCFDPDICTMVRRKQNKYPILFLTQGISQTYPELMDIRCQTTQIAISFAQSENILGICGHTEELLKNLAYIGDAQSKGLVVFSWGVDNNDHENRRKLREQGIDGLIYDRYGVF
;
A
#
# COMPACT_ATOMS: atom_id res chain seq x y z
N ILE A 1 10.22 -30.19 0.74
CA ILE A 1 9.12 -29.72 -0.15
C ILE A 1 9.52 -30.03 -1.59
N TYR A 2 8.90 -31.02 -2.23
CA TYR A 2 9.04 -31.27 -3.67
C TYR A 2 8.03 -30.41 -4.41
N ALA A 3 8.48 -29.38 -5.10
CA ALA A 3 7.64 -28.56 -5.96
C ALA A 3 7.37 -29.31 -7.28
N SER A 4 6.09 -29.38 -7.68
CA SER A 4 5.68 -29.68 -9.06
C SER A 4 6.39 -28.72 -10.02
N PRO A 5 6.71 -29.09 -11.29
CA PRO A 5 7.37 -28.20 -12.25
C PRO A 5 6.65 -26.87 -12.54
N TYR A 6 5.41 -26.71 -12.04
CA TYR A 6 4.60 -25.50 -12.19
C TYR A 6 4.42 -24.68 -10.90
N THR A 7 5.08 -25.07 -9.81
CA THR A 7 4.97 -24.42 -8.49
C THR A 7 6.34 -24.00 -8.01
N SER A 8 6.50 -22.74 -7.61
CA SER A 8 7.70 -22.25 -6.92
C SER A 8 7.37 -21.85 -5.50
N LEU A 9 8.28 -22.13 -4.56
CA LEU A 9 8.23 -21.67 -3.18
C LEU A 9 9.47 -20.82 -2.89
N GLU A 10 9.24 -19.63 -2.34
CA GLU A 10 10.27 -18.76 -1.79
C GLU A 10 9.98 -18.54 -0.30
N ILE A 11 11.04 -18.55 0.52
CA ILE A 11 10.96 -18.36 1.96
C ILE A 11 11.79 -17.14 2.32
N SER A 12 11.15 -16.13 2.92
CA SER A 12 11.78 -14.89 3.36
C SER A 12 11.71 -14.77 4.87
N MET A 13 12.86 -14.70 5.53
CA MET A 13 12.94 -14.32 6.93
C MET A 13 13.30 -12.84 7.01
N ILE A 14 12.42 -12.03 7.60
CA ILE A 14 12.55 -10.57 7.61
C ILE A 14 12.62 -10.07 9.06
N SER A 15 13.46 -9.08 9.30
CA SER A 15 13.61 -8.39 10.58
C SER A 15 14.05 -6.94 10.38
N ALA A 16 14.13 -6.18 11.48
CA ALA A 16 14.70 -4.83 11.47
C ALA A 16 16.18 -4.79 11.04
N SER A 17 16.93 -5.90 11.14
CA SER A 17 18.34 -5.95 10.75
C SER A 17 18.58 -6.38 9.31
N GLY A 18 17.54 -6.77 8.58
CA GLY A 18 17.61 -7.14 7.17
C GLY A 18 16.63 -8.25 6.81
N TYR A 19 16.82 -8.84 5.63
CA TYR A 19 16.10 -10.04 5.23
C TYR A 19 17.05 -11.13 4.69
N LYS A 20 16.58 -12.38 4.71
CA LYS A 20 17.23 -13.52 4.06
C LYS A 20 16.17 -14.27 3.25
N SER A 21 16.29 -14.24 1.91
CA SER A 21 15.48 -15.08 1.01
C SER A 21 16.20 -16.38 0.70
N ARG A 22 15.44 -17.48 0.63
CA ARG A 22 15.92 -18.83 0.31
C ARG A 22 14.91 -19.58 -0.55
N HIS A 23 15.41 -20.35 -1.50
CA HIS A 23 14.61 -21.29 -2.30
C HIS A 23 14.58 -22.71 -1.70
N THR A 24 15.33 -22.94 -0.62
CA THR A 24 15.42 -24.24 0.07
C THR A 24 15.55 -24.02 1.57
N GLN A 25 14.96 -24.91 2.37
CA GLN A 25 15.12 -24.96 3.82
C GLN A 25 16.08 -26.09 4.23
N PRO A 26 16.78 -25.99 5.38
CA PRO A 26 17.42 -27.13 6.02
C PRO A 26 16.41 -28.25 6.30
N GLU A 27 16.90 -29.45 6.55
CA GLU A 27 16.07 -30.65 6.81
C GLU A 27 15.04 -30.40 7.93
N CYS A 28 15.44 -29.72 9.02
CA CYS A 28 14.57 -29.37 10.14
C CYS A 28 14.08 -27.90 10.12
N GLY A 29 14.21 -27.21 8.99
CA GLY A 29 13.79 -25.81 8.85
C GLY A 29 14.63 -24.81 9.67
N TYR A 30 14.01 -23.70 10.07
CA TYR A 30 14.61 -22.65 10.90
C TYR A 30 13.73 -22.38 12.13
N ALA A 31 14.38 -22.07 13.25
CA ALA A 31 13.67 -21.60 14.43
C ALA A 31 12.99 -20.26 14.15
N LEU A 32 11.67 -20.21 14.37
CA LEU A 32 10.89 -18.98 14.33
C LEU A 32 10.99 -18.27 15.69
N GLU A 33 12.05 -17.47 15.85
CA GLU A 33 12.25 -16.66 17.07
C GLU A 33 11.48 -15.34 16.99
N PRO A 34 10.67 -14.97 18.00
CA PRO A 34 10.15 -13.60 18.11
C PRO A 34 11.31 -12.59 18.20
N PRO A 35 11.30 -11.45 17.48
CA PRO A 35 10.20 -10.88 16.70
C PRO A 35 10.30 -11.15 15.18
N ARG A 36 11.03 -12.18 14.75
CA ARG A 36 11.16 -12.53 13.33
C ARG A 36 9.82 -13.01 12.80
N TRP A 37 9.55 -12.69 11.54
CA TRP A 37 8.48 -13.32 10.80
C TRP A 37 9.05 -14.01 9.57
N THR A 38 8.37 -15.07 9.15
CA THR A 38 8.71 -15.84 7.96
C THR A 38 7.55 -15.74 6.98
N GLU A 39 7.84 -15.28 5.78
CA GLU A 39 6.91 -15.25 4.66
C GLU A 39 7.19 -16.42 3.72
N TYR A 40 6.12 -17.07 3.29
CA TYR A 40 6.14 -18.12 2.28
C TYR A 40 5.43 -17.60 1.04
N SER A 41 6.20 -17.35 -0.03
CA SER A 41 5.70 -16.89 -1.32
C SER A 41 5.57 -18.06 -2.28
N ILE A 42 4.34 -18.40 -2.64
CA ILE A 42 4.04 -19.52 -3.54
C ILE A 42 3.46 -18.99 -4.84
N HIS A 43 4.08 -19.38 -5.96
CA HIS A 43 3.52 -19.14 -7.29
C HIS A 43 3.17 -20.49 -7.89
N THR A 44 1.92 -20.65 -8.30
CA THR A 44 1.41 -21.90 -8.88
C THR A 44 0.45 -21.60 -10.01
N MET A 45 0.50 -22.41 -11.08
CA MET A 45 -0.51 -22.42 -12.15
C MET A 45 -1.69 -23.33 -11.83
N ASP A 46 -1.60 -24.10 -10.75
CA ASP A 46 -2.61 -25.05 -10.28
C ASP A 46 -2.93 -24.77 -8.80
N PRO A 47 -3.60 -23.64 -8.49
CA PRO A 47 -3.90 -23.25 -7.12
C PRO A 47 -4.91 -24.18 -6.45
N ASP A 48 -5.79 -24.83 -7.22
CA ASP A 48 -6.85 -25.69 -6.68
C ASP A 48 -6.30 -26.98 -6.06
N ASN A 49 -5.14 -27.46 -6.52
CA ASN A 49 -4.46 -28.63 -5.96
C ASN A 49 -3.32 -28.28 -4.98
N LEU A 50 -3.24 -27.03 -4.51
CA LEU A 50 -2.19 -26.61 -3.59
C LEU A 50 -2.44 -27.15 -2.17
N GLU A 51 -1.45 -27.88 -1.65
CA GLU A 51 -1.37 -28.28 -0.25
C GLU A 51 -0.09 -27.69 0.39
N LEU A 52 -0.23 -27.14 1.59
CA LEU A 52 0.87 -26.67 2.41
C LEU A 52 0.94 -27.47 3.71
N THR A 53 2.05 -28.17 3.88
CA THR A 53 2.34 -28.98 5.06
C THR A 53 3.34 -28.24 5.94
N PHE A 54 2.96 -27.95 7.18
CA PHE A 54 3.83 -27.41 8.22
C PHE A 54 4.26 -28.55 9.14
N GLU A 55 5.55 -28.87 9.13
CA GLU A 55 6.16 -29.88 10.00
C GLU A 55 6.87 -29.19 11.16
N PHE A 56 6.60 -29.67 12.38
CA PHE A 56 7.18 -29.11 13.60
C PHE A 56 8.21 -30.08 14.17
N PHE A 57 9.32 -29.55 14.66
CA PHE A 57 10.44 -30.31 15.20
C PHE A 57 10.80 -29.80 16.59
N GLU A 58 11.22 -30.72 17.47
CA GLU A 58 11.78 -30.39 18.78
C GLU A 58 13.28 -30.08 18.64
N GLU A 59 13.74 -29.00 19.29
CA GLU A 59 15.12 -28.51 19.19
C GLU A 59 16.13 -29.46 19.87
N ASP A 60 15.69 -30.19 20.91
CA ASP A 60 16.51 -31.22 21.55
C ASP A 60 16.47 -32.53 20.76
N LEU A 61 17.31 -32.61 19.72
CA LEU A 61 17.51 -33.80 18.89
C LEU A 61 18.26 -34.94 19.63
N SER A 62 18.57 -34.80 20.93
CA SER A 62 19.20 -35.87 21.71
C SER A 62 18.26 -37.04 22.02
N ALA A 63 16.95 -36.85 21.83
CA ALA A 63 15.96 -37.91 21.91
C ALA A 63 16.05 -38.87 20.72
N HIS A 64 15.92 -40.16 20.99
CA HIS A 64 16.04 -41.24 20.00
C HIS A 64 15.11 -40.99 18.80
N VAL A 65 15.61 -41.22 17.58
CA VAL A 65 14.78 -41.34 16.38
C VAL A 65 13.71 -42.39 16.69
N VAL A 66 12.44 -41.97 16.72
CA VAL A 66 11.34 -42.90 16.93
C VAL A 66 11.23 -43.75 15.66
N GLU A 67 11.20 -45.06 15.82
CA GLU A 67 11.18 -46.01 14.71
C GLU A 67 9.94 -45.76 13.83
N GLY A 68 10.15 -45.24 12.61
CA GLY A 68 9.09 -44.84 11.68
C GLY A 68 9.12 -43.37 11.24
N ASP A 69 9.84 -42.49 11.95
CA ASP A 69 9.95 -41.08 11.55
C ASP A 69 10.94 -40.93 10.37
N ALA A 70 10.56 -40.13 9.36
CA ALA A 70 11.46 -39.79 8.25
C ALA A 70 12.63 -38.89 8.70
N HIS A 71 12.41 -38.08 9.76
CA HIS A 71 13.36 -37.08 10.24
C HIS A 71 13.39 -37.06 11.79
N PRO A 72 14.58 -36.97 12.43
CA PRO A 72 14.70 -36.87 13.88
C PRO A 72 13.94 -35.67 14.46
N GLY A 73 13.28 -35.86 15.61
CA GLY A 73 12.65 -34.76 16.36
C GLY A 73 11.31 -34.26 15.82
N HIS A 74 10.75 -34.81 14.74
CA HIS A 74 9.45 -34.40 14.18
C HIS A 74 8.30 -34.59 15.19
N VAL A 75 7.70 -33.55 15.74
CA VAL A 75 6.65 -33.68 16.79
C VAL A 75 5.22 -33.76 16.25
N GLY A 76 4.96 -33.19 15.08
CA GLY A 76 3.62 -33.15 14.52
C GLY A 76 3.51 -32.32 13.26
N THR A 77 2.31 -32.33 12.68
CA THR A 77 2.05 -31.75 11.37
C THR A 77 0.74 -30.97 11.37
N ALA A 78 0.74 -29.83 10.67
CA ALA A 78 -0.47 -29.12 10.29
C ALA A 78 -0.55 -29.03 8.76
N CYS A 79 -1.75 -29.20 8.19
CA CYS A 79 -1.96 -29.17 6.74
C CYS A 79 -2.96 -28.07 6.40
N LEU A 80 -2.61 -27.22 5.44
CA LEU A 80 -3.46 -26.20 4.85
C LEU A 80 -3.75 -26.57 3.40
N LEU A 81 -5.02 -26.83 3.11
CA LEU A 81 -5.49 -27.10 1.75
C LEU A 81 -5.99 -25.82 1.09
N SER A 82 -5.82 -25.74 -0.23
CA SER A 82 -6.34 -24.67 -1.09
C SER A 82 -7.83 -24.37 -0.89
N SER A 83 -8.62 -25.42 -0.66
CA SER A 83 -10.05 -25.33 -0.34
C SER A 83 -10.34 -24.40 0.84
N SER A 84 -9.42 -24.29 1.79
CA SER A 84 -9.56 -23.44 2.99
C SER A 84 -9.75 -21.96 2.64
N PHE A 85 -9.14 -21.49 1.55
CA PHE A 85 -9.31 -20.12 1.08
C PHE A 85 -10.27 -20.03 -0.12
N SER A 86 -10.27 -21.00 -1.04
CA SER A 86 -11.19 -20.95 -2.20
C SER A 86 -12.66 -21.08 -1.82
N GLU A 87 -13.01 -21.94 -0.85
CA GLU A 87 -14.38 -22.09 -0.35
C GLU A 87 -14.82 -20.91 0.53
N SER A 88 -13.86 -20.25 1.20
CA SER A 88 -14.15 -19.10 2.05
C SER A 88 -14.60 -17.86 1.25
N GLY A 89 -14.28 -17.83 -0.05
CA GLY A 89 -14.47 -16.67 -0.91
C GLY A 89 -13.63 -15.44 -0.53
N LYS A 90 -12.70 -15.59 0.42
CA LYS A 90 -11.79 -14.52 0.87
C LYS A 90 -10.41 -14.78 0.30
N ASP A 91 -9.82 -13.73 -0.26
CA ASP A 91 -8.44 -13.78 -0.76
C ASP A 91 -7.41 -13.40 0.30
N ASN A 92 -7.82 -13.00 1.50
CA ASN A 92 -6.91 -12.70 2.60
C ASN A 92 -7.56 -12.99 3.96
N GLY A 93 -6.74 -13.31 4.95
CA GLY A 93 -7.20 -13.51 6.30
C GLY A 93 -6.28 -14.38 7.15
N VAL A 94 -6.87 -15.04 8.14
CA VAL A 94 -6.16 -15.83 9.13
C VAL A 94 -6.79 -17.22 9.20
N VAL A 95 -5.96 -18.25 9.09
CA VAL A 95 -6.35 -19.64 9.34
C VAL A 95 -5.66 -20.13 10.61
N THR A 96 -6.38 -20.86 11.45
CA THR A 96 -5.81 -21.56 12.61
C THR A 96 -5.94 -23.06 12.38
N LEU A 97 -4.80 -23.75 12.30
CA LEU A 97 -4.73 -25.17 12.00
C LEU A 97 -4.31 -25.93 13.27
N PRO A 98 -4.96 -27.08 13.58
CA PRO A 98 -4.48 -27.95 14.63
C PRO A 98 -3.16 -28.60 14.21
N ILE A 99 -2.22 -28.69 15.15
CA ILE A 99 -1.01 -29.50 14.99
C ILE A 99 -1.35 -30.91 15.46
N MET A 100 -1.38 -31.86 14.53
CA MET A 100 -1.67 -33.26 14.79
C MET A 100 -0.41 -33.96 15.28
N GLY A 101 -0.48 -34.62 16.45
CA GLY A 101 0.64 -35.38 17.00
C GLY A 101 0.93 -36.68 16.24
N ARG A 102 2.13 -37.25 16.44
CA ARG A 102 2.64 -38.42 15.70
C ARG A 102 1.71 -39.64 15.68
N ASN A 103 1.25 -40.07 16.86
CA ASN A 103 0.69 -41.41 17.06
C ASN A 103 -0.74 -41.43 17.65
N SER A 104 -1.26 -40.27 18.01
CA SER A 104 -2.62 -40.11 18.50
C SER A 104 -3.35 -39.16 17.54
N ARG A 105 -4.64 -39.39 17.27
CA ARG A 105 -5.52 -38.38 16.66
C ARG A 105 -5.75 -37.18 17.60
N GLN A 106 -4.75 -36.82 18.39
CA GLN A 106 -4.77 -35.79 19.40
C GLN A 106 -4.02 -34.58 18.85
N THR A 107 -4.68 -33.44 18.97
CA THR A 107 -4.07 -32.14 18.71
C THR A 107 -3.10 -31.80 19.83
N ILE A 108 -1.84 -31.55 19.49
CA ILE A 108 -0.78 -31.17 20.45
C ILE A 108 -0.60 -29.64 20.54
N GLY A 109 -1.19 -28.89 19.62
CA GLY A 109 -1.12 -27.44 19.58
C GLY A 109 -1.88 -26.87 18.39
N LYS A 110 -1.66 -25.60 18.09
CA LYS A 110 -2.22 -24.93 16.93
C LYS A 110 -1.19 -24.00 16.29
N VAL A 111 -1.22 -23.89 14.98
CA VAL A 111 -0.48 -22.90 14.21
C VAL A 111 -1.46 -21.90 13.61
N ARG A 112 -1.12 -20.62 13.70
CA ARG A 112 -1.87 -19.54 13.06
C ARG A 112 -1.10 -19.10 11.82
N VAL A 113 -1.78 -19.02 10.70
CA VAL A 113 -1.21 -18.64 9.39
C VAL A 113 -2.05 -17.48 8.85
N ASP A 114 -1.42 -16.31 8.71
CA ASP A 114 -2.00 -15.20 7.97
C ASP A 114 -1.70 -15.42 6.46
N TYR A 115 -2.67 -15.19 5.58
CA TYR A 115 -2.56 -15.49 4.15
C TYR A 115 -3.08 -14.36 3.26
N LEU A 116 -2.51 -14.29 2.06
CA LEU A 116 -2.91 -13.42 0.95
C LEU A 116 -2.84 -14.21 -0.37
N VAL A 117 -3.94 -14.23 -1.12
CA VAL A 117 -4.09 -14.88 -2.42
C VAL A 117 -4.14 -13.80 -3.49
N ILE A 118 -3.11 -13.76 -4.34
CA ILE A 118 -2.99 -12.76 -5.40
C ILE A 118 -3.38 -13.40 -6.73
N ARG A 119 -4.37 -12.83 -7.41
CA ARG A 119 -4.85 -13.30 -8.72
C ARG A 119 -4.35 -12.42 -9.85
N PRO A 120 -4.10 -12.95 -11.05
CA PRO A 120 -3.77 -12.13 -12.20
C PRO A 120 -4.94 -11.23 -12.59
N ILE A 121 -4.64 -10.04 -13.11
CA ILE A 121 -5.66 -9.14 -13.67
C ILE A 121 -6.23 -9.80 -14.95
N GLN A 122 -7.54 -10.00 -14.99
CA GLN A 122 -8.21 -10.62 -16.13
C GLN A 122 -8.07 -9.76 -17.39
N GLY A 123 -7.66 -10.38 -18.50
CA GLY A 123 -7.50 -9.71 -19.80
C GLY A 123 -6.28 -8.80 -19.92
N LEU A 124 -5.48 -8.63 -18.86
CA LEU A 124 -4.23 -7.88 -18.94
C LEU A 124 -3.09 -8.80 -19.40
N GLN A 125 -2.43 -8.44 -20.50
CA GLN A 125 -1.18 -9.08 -20.91
C GLN A 125 0.01 -8.26 -20.43
N CYS A 126 0.72 -8.78 -19.44
CA CYS A 126 2.01 -8.24 -19.01
C CYS A 126 3.11 -8.84 -19.90
N ASP A 127 3.34 -8.23 -21.07
CA ASP A 127 4.54 -8.52 -21.84
C ASP A 127 5.74 -7.76 -21.24
N MET A 128 6.95 -8.30 -21.41
CA MET A 128 8.16 -7.67 -20.87
C MET A 128 8.65 -6.50 -21.74
N SER A 129 7.80 -5.96 -22.65
CA SER A 129 8.21 -4.93 -23.61
C SER A 129 8.54 -3.59 -22.96
N SER A 130 7.89 -3.27 -21.82
CA SER A 130 8.08 -2.03 -21.08
C SER A 130 8.09 -2.32 -19.58
N CYS A 131 9.28 -2.42 -18.98
CA CYS A 131 9.45 -2.75 -17.57
C CYS A 131 10.24 -1.68 -16.82
N PHE A 132 9.56 -0.94 -15.93
CA PHE A 132 10.15 0.10 -15.08
C PHE A 132 10.00 -0.20 -13.57
N VAL A 133 9.68 -1.44 -13.19
CA VAL A 133 9.39 -1.86 -11.79
C VAL A 133 10.45 -1.41 -10.79
N LYS A 134 11.72 -1.37 -11.20
CA LYS A 134 12.86 -0.89 -10.39
C LYS A 134 13.64 0.24 -11.06
N HIS A 135 13.10 0.82 -12.11
CA HIS A 135 13.82 1.84 -12.84
C HIS A 135 13.73 3.17 -12.10
N TRP A 136 14.85 3.59 -11.52
CA TRP A 136 15.05 4.95 -11.03
C TRP A 136 16.38 5.50 -11.50
N LYS A 137 16.34 6.49 -12.38
CA LYS A 137 17.54 7.20 -12.79
C LYS A 137 17.97 8.15 -11.67
N LYS A 138 19.08 7.82 -10.99
CA LYS A 138 19.69 8.67 -9.95
C LYS A 138 19.96 10.07 -10.51
N ARG A 139 19.52 11.07 -9.75
CA ARG A 139 19.55 12.51 -10.08
C ARG A 139 19.38 13.31 -8.79
N SER A 140 19.33 14.64 -8.89
CA SER A 140 18.92 15.50 -7.77
C SER A 140 17.52 15.14 -7.28
N ALA A 141 17.26 15.26 -5.98
CA ALA A 141 15.94 15.02 -5.39
C ALA A 141 14.85 15.70 -6.22
N ILE A 142 13.81 14.94 -6.58
CA ILE A 142 12.67 15.51 -7.31
C ILE A 142 11.69 16.15 -6.33
N ASP A 143 11.10 17.27 -6.75
CA ASP A 143 10.03 17.92 -6.03
C ASP A 143 8.68 17.36 -6.49
N VAL A 144 7.88 16.89 -5.52
CA VAL A 144 6.57 16.28 -5.72
C VAL A 144 5.52 17.12 -5.01
N GLY A 145 4.52 17.59 -5.76
CA GLY A 145 3.42 18.38 -5.20
C GLY A 145 2.42 17.51 -4.45
N HIS A 146 2.37 17.63 -3.12
CA HIS A 146 1.46 16.88 -2.25
C HIS A 146 0.00 17.25 -2.53
N ARG A 147 -0.84 16.27 -2.90
CA ARG A 147 -2.24 16.48 -3.34
C ARG A 147 -2.39 17.59 -4.38
N GLY A 148 -1.38 17.73 -5.24
CA GLY A 148 -1.18 18.89 -6.11
C GLY A 148 -0.44 20.03 -5.41
N ALA A 149 -1.09 21.17 -5.20
CA ALA A 149 -0.49 22.38 -4.66
C ALA A 149 -0.48 22.46 -3.13
N GLY A 150 -0.78 21.35 -2.43
CA GLY A 150 -0.75 21.24 -0.97
C GLY A 150 -2.11 21.07 -0.30
N SER A 151 -2.09 20.75 0.99
CA SER A 151 -3.31 20.50 1.77
C SER A 151 -4.12 21.76 2.09
N SER A 152 -5.43 21.70 1.86
CA SER A 152 -6.36 22.82 2.10
C SER A 152 -6.56 23.14 3.59
N HIS A 153 -6.13 22.27 4.50
CA HIS A 153 -6.30 22.45 5.94
C HIS A 153 -5.23 23.36 6.58
N THR A 154 -4.04 23.46 5.96
CA THR A 154 -2.87 24.09 6.59
C THR A 154 -2.76 25.59 6.30
N ALA A 155 -3.47 26.10 5.29
CA ALA A 155 -3.32 27.48 4.85
C ALA A 155 -4.67 28.22 4.74
N LYS A 156 -4.88 29.17 5.65
CA LYS A 156 -6.10 30.01 5.78
C LYS A 156 -6.46 30.86 4.54
N HIS A 157 -5.71 30.80 3.43
CA HIS A 157 -5.80 31.75 2.33
C HIS A 157 -5.73 31.17 0.91
N HIS A 158 -5.85 29.85 0.70
CA HIS A 158 -5.78 29.30 -0.67
C HIS A 158 -7.14 29.08 -1.33
N ARG A 159 -7.20 29.53 -2.59
CA ARG A 159 -8.38 29.42 -3.47
C ARG A 159 -8.47 28.05 -4.17
N ILE A 160 -7.40 27.26 -4.17
CA ILE A 160 -7.31 25.98 -4.88
C ILE A 160 -7.34 24.86 -3.85
N ARG A 161 -8.31 23.96 -4.00
CA ARG A 161 -8.54 22.83 -3.10
C ARG A 161 -7.62 21.66 -3.47
N GLU A 162 -7.10 20.95 -2.47
CA GLU A 162 -6.31 19.73 -2.63
C GLU A 162 -7.06 18.65 -3.44
N ASN A 163 -6.33 17.74 -4.08
CA ASN A 163 -6.92 16.63 -4.84
C ASN A 163 -7.94 17.07 -5.92
N THR A 164 -7.68 18.21 -6.56
CA THR A 164 -8.46 18.73 -7.70
C THR A 164 -7.57 18.92 -8.93
N ILE A 165 -8.17 18.88 -10.13
CA ILE A 165 -7.46 19.12 -11.39
C ILE A 165 -6.73 20.47 -11.38
N ALA A 166 -7.38 21.51 -10.84
CA ALA A 166 -6.78 22.83 -10.67
C ALA A 166 -5.55 22.79 -9.75
N SER A 167 -5.59 21.99 -8.67
CA SER A 167 -4.44 21.77 -7.77
C SER A 167 -3.26 21.14 -8.51
N PHE A 168 -3.52 20.10 -9.30
CA PHE A 168 -2.48 19.39 -10.05
C PHE A 168 -1.87 20.25 -11.15
N LYS A 169 -2.70 20.99 -11.90
CA LYS A 169 -2.22 21.95 -12.91
C LYS A 169 -1.43 23.08 -12.28
N SER A 170 -1.89 23.59 -11.13
CA SER A 170 -1.13 24.60 -10.39
C SER A 170 0.24 24.05 -10.00
N ALA A 171 0.33 22.86 -9.42
CA ALA A 171 1.61 22.29 -9.04
C ALA A 171 2.56 22.09 -10.24
N ALA A 172 2.02 21.55 -11.33
CA ALA A 172 2.73 21.40 -12.60
C ALA A 172 3.29 22.73 -13.12
N ASN A 173 2.46 23.77 -13.19
CA ASN A 173 2.84 25.10 -13.68
C ASN A 173 3.91 25.76 -12.83
N HIS A 174 4.02 25.37 -11.57
CA HIS A 174 5.04 25.89 -10.67
C HIS A 174 6.32 25.05 -10.65
N GLY A 175 6.43 23.97 -11.43
CA GLY A 175 7.68 23.21 -11.59
C GLY A 175 7.73 21.85 -10.90
N ALA A 176 6.63 21.37 -10.31
CA ALA A 176 6.58 20.03 -9.73
C ALA A 176 6.86 18.97 -10.81
N ALA A 177 7.86 18.11 -10.56
CA ALA A 177 8.21 17.04 -11.50
C ALA A 177 7.14 15.93 -11.49
N TYR A 178 6.52 15.75 -10.34
CA TYR A 178 5.40 14.86 -10.09
C TYR A 178 4.33 15.58 -9.27
N VAL A 179 3.08 15.16 -9.43
CA VAL A 179 2.03 15.43 -8.45
C VAL A 179 1.69 14.13 -7.73
N GLU A 180 1.53 14.24 -6.43
CA GLU A 180 1.06 13.17 -5.57
C GLU A 180 -0.44 13.34 -5.33
N PHE A 181 -1.16 12.22 -5.25
CA PHE A 181 -2.56 12.18 -4.87
C PHE A 181 -3.00 10.79 -4.43
N ASP A 182 -4.11 10.79 -3.69
CA ASP A 182 -4.72 9.61 -3.11
C ASP A 182 -5.83 9.06 -4.02
N VAL A 183 -5.79 7.75 -4.31
CA VAL A 183 -6.84 7.05 -5.05
C VAL A 183 -7.51 5.98 -4.20
N HIS A 184 -8.83 5.93 -4.30
CA HIS A 184 -9.66 4.81 -3.85
C HIS A 184 -10.91 4.65 -4.70
N LEU A 185 -11.81 3.72 -4.36
CA LEU A 185 -13.00 3.41 -5.15
C LEU A 185 -14.28 3.97 -4.52
N SER A 186 -15.17 4.48 -5.37
CA SER A 186 -16.57 4.69 -5.04
C SER A 186 -17.33 3.35 -4.93
N LYS A 187 -18.57 3.40 -4.45
CA LYS A 187 -19.46 2.22 -4.33
C LYS A 187 -19.66 1.46 -5.64
N ASP A 188 -19.74 2.20 -6.74
CA ASP A 188 -19.90 1.73 -8.11
C ASP A 188 -18.57 1.53 -8.83
N ALA A 189 -17.48 1.34 -8.06
CA ALA A 189 -16.17 0.93 -8.56
C ALA A 189 -15.49 1.93 -9.51
N VAL A 190 -15.76 3.23 -9.36
CA VAL A 190 -15.03 4.28 -10.07
C VAL A 190 -13.81 4.69 -9.24
N PRO A 191 -12.58 4.69 -9.80
CA PRO A 191 -11.41 5.25 -9.13
C PRO A 191 -11.55 6.76 -8.98
N ILE A 192 -11.61 7.22 -7.74
CA ILE A 192 -11.79 8.63 -7.37
C ILE A 192 -10.62 9.11 -6.52
N ILE A 193 -10.44 10.43 -6.54
CA ILE A 193 -9.24 11.07 -6.03
C ILE A 193 -9.62 11.88 -4.80
N TYR A 194 -9.27 11.35 -3.64
CA TYR A 194 -9.65 11.87 -2.34
C TYR A 194 -8.87 11.16 -1.24
N HIS A 195 -8.51 11.91 -0.21
CA HIS A 195 -7.60 11.43 0.84
C HIS A 195 -8.28 10.59 1.91
N ASP A 196 -9.36 11.12 2.50
CA ASP A 196 -9.97 10.52 3.69
C ASP A 196 -10.84 9.31 3.30
N LEU A 197 -10.97 8.32 4.17
CA LEU A 197 -11.83 7.16 3.91
C LEU A 197 -13.32 7.48 4.09
N THR A 198 -13.62 8.62 4.72
CA THR A 198 -14.96 9.13 5.03
C THR A 198 -15.10 10.57 4.54
N CYS A 199 -16.34 11.00 4.35
CA CYS A 199 -16.65 12.40 4.03
C CYS A 199 -17.92 12.84 4.76
N CYS A 200 -18.00 14.13 5.09
CA CYS A 200 -19.16 14.70 5.78
C CYS A 200 -20.25 15.09 4.77
N ILE A 201 -21.45 14.55 4.95
CA ILE A 201 -22.65 14.93 4.19
C ILE A 201 -23.57 15.79 5.05
N SER A 202 -24.20 16.80 4.45
CA SER A 202 -25.17 17.65 5.14
C SER A 202 -26.61 17.26 4.82
N THR A 203 -27.37 16.91 5.86
CA THR A 203 -28.80 16.64 5.80
C THR A 203 -29.57 17.90 6.17
N LYS A 204 -29.91 18.74 5.19
CA LYS A 204 -30.96 19.75 5.39
C LYS A 204 -32.32 19.06 5.29
N MET A 205 -33.00 18.84 6.42
CA MET A 205 -34.45 18.60 6.44
C MET A 205 -35.13 19.89 6.00
N LYS A 206 -36.16 19.82 5.13
CA LYS A 206 -36.80 20.99 4.50
C LYS A 206 -37.34 22.05 5.48
N ASN A 207 -37.50 21.74 6.76
CA ASN A 207 -38.07 22.62 7.79
C ASN A 207 -37.21 22.78 9.06
N ASP A 208 -35.98 22.27 9.11
CA ASP A 208 -35.14 22.35 10.31
C ASP A 208 -33.94 23.29 10.12
N LYS A 209 -33.67 24.13 11.13
CA LYS A 209 -32.55 25.09 11.12
C LYS A 209 -31.24 24.46 11.59
N THR A 210 -31.29 23.23 12.12
CA THR A 210 -30.12 22.48 12.55
C THR A 210 -29.48 21.80 11.33
N GLN A 211 -28.26 22.22 11.00
CA GLN A 211 -27.45 21.56 9.99
C GLN A 211 -26.66 20.44 10.65
N GLU A 212 -27.16 19.21 10.59
CA GLU A 212 -26.40 18.05 11.01
C GLU A 212 -25.44 17.62 9.89
N LEU A 213 -24.20 17.34 10.28
CA LEU A 213 -23.16 16.74 9.45
C LEU A 213 -23.05 15.27 9.85
N ILE A 214 -23.24 14.39 8.88
CA ILE A 214 -23.10 12.95 9.06
C ILE A 214 -21.85 12.52 8.32
N GLU A 215 -20.95 11.84 9.01
CA GLU A 215 -19.77 11.23 8.41
C GLU A 215 -20.17 9.90 7.73
N VAL A 216 -19.84 9.77 6.45
CA VAL A 216 -20.21 8.59 5.64
C VAL A 216 -18.96 8.05 4.94
N PRO A 217 -18.74 6.73 4.94
CA PRO A 217 -17.63 6.13 4.20
C PRO A 217 -17.75 6.40 2.70
N VAL A 218 -16.64 6.81 2.08
CA VAL A 218 -16.61 7.13 0.64
C VAL A 218 -16.95 5.91 -0.21
N LYS A 219 -16.53 4.72 0.23
CA LYS A 219 -16.86 3.43 -0.39
C LYS A 219 -18.36 3.14 -0.48
N ASP A 220 -19.19 3.82 0.30
CA ASP A 220 -20.63 3.62 0.36
C ASP A 220 -21.41 4.64 -0.52
N LEU A 221 -20.69 5.55 -1.19
CA LEU A 221 -21.25 6.55 -2.10
C LEU A 221 -20.84 6.23 -3.55
N THR A 222 -21.81 6.29 -4.45
CA THR A 222 -21.55 6.20 -5.91
C THR A 222 -20.78 7.43 -6.41
N PHE A 223 -20.12 7.32 -7.55
CA PHE A 223 -19.40 8.43 -8.17
C PHE A 223 -20.31 9.65 -8.33
N ASP A 224 -21.51 9.46 -8.89
CA ASP A 224 -22.49 10.52 -9.09
C ASP A 224 -22.91 11.18 -7.75
N GLN A 225 -23.09 10.40 -6.69
CA GLN A 225 -23.38 10.93 -5.36
C GLN A 225 -22.23 11.79 -4.83
N LEU A 226 -20.98 11.36 -5.00
CA LEU A 226 -19.79 12.13 -4.63
C LEU A 226 -19.71 13.43 -5.44
N GLN A 227 -19.99 13.38 -6.74
CA GLN A 227 -20.05 14.58 -7.59
C GLN A 227 -21.16 15.54 -7.14
N LEU A 228 -22.27 15.04 -6.57
CA LEU A 228 -23.36 15.88 -6.06
C LEU A 228 -23.08 16.55 -4.71
N LEU A 229 -22.18 15.99 -3.87
CA LEU A 229 -21.76 16.64 -2.61
C LEU A 229 -21.18 18.04 -2.85
N LYS A 230 -20.64 18.27 -4.06
CA LYS A 230 -20.28 19.57 -4.63
C LYS A 230 -21.36 20.65 -4.43
N VAL A 231 -22.63 20.33 -4.70
CA VAL A 231 -23.71 21.33 -4.85
C VAL A 231 -24.15 21.92 -3.51
N LYS A 232 -23.99 21.19 -2.41
CA LYS A 232 -24.46 21.64 -1.08
C LYS A 232 -23.40 22.40 -0.29
N VAL A 233 -22.11 22.04 -0.42
CA VAL A 233 -21.02 22.71 0.30
C VAL A 233 -20.66 24.05 -0.36
N TRP A 234 -20.72 24.13 -1.70
CA TRP A 234 -20.27 25.32 -2.44
C TRP A 234 -21.32 26.43 -2.63
N LYS A 235 -22.62 26.14 -2.43
CA LYS A 235 -23.68 27.17 -2.36
C LYS A 235 -23.50 28.17 -1.21
N ILE A 236 -22.59 27.89 -0.27
CA ILE A 236 -22.27 28.79 0.84
C ILE A 236 -21.06 29.70 0.50
N ALA A 237 -20.27 29.40 -0.55
CA ALA A 237 -18.95 30.03 -0.72
C ALA A 237 -18.67 30.76 -2.06
N ASN A 238 -19.41 30.56 -3.15
CA ASN A 238 -19.56 31.53 -4.25
C ASN A 238 -20.28 30.92 -5.46
N SER A 239 -20.99 31.79 -6.18
CA SER A 239 -21.67 31.52 -7.45
C SER A 239 -20.67 31.27 -8.58
N LEU A 240 -20.88 30.21 -9.36
CA LEU A 240 -20.87 30.14 -10.84
C LEU A 240 -20.72 28.67 -11.28
N LEU A 241 -21.78 28.11 -11.88
CA LEU A 241 -21.67 26.92 -12.72
C LEU A 241 -21.44 27.42 -14.15
N SER A 242 -20.41 26.93 -14.85
CA SER A 242 -20.26 27.11 -16.29
C SER A 242 -21.31 26.25 -17.03
N GLU A 243 -22.04 26.85 -17.96
CA GLU A 243 -23.15 26.23 -18.71
C GLU A 243 -22.68 25.35 -19.91
N ASP A 244 -21.39 25.12 -20.09
CA ASP A 244 -20.83 24.55 -21.33
C ASP A 244 -20.46 23.05 -21.26
N GLY A 245 -20.73 22.37 -20.15
CA GLY A 245 -20.36 20.95 -19.98
C GLY A 245 -18.84 20.71 -19.85
N SER A 246 -18.05 21.77 -19.62
CA SER A 246 -16.63 21.64 -19.26
C SER A 246 -16.46 20.98 -17.88
N ILE A 247 -15.38 20.21 -17.72
CA ILE A 247 -15.01 19.65 -16.42
C ILE A 247 -14.65 20.81 -15.50
N ASP A 248 -15.38 20.97 -14.40
CA ASP A 248 -15.01 21.94 -13.37
C ASP A 248 -13.73 21.47 -12.66
N GLU A 249 -12.62 22.13 -12.97
CA GLU A 249 -11.29 21.73 -12.47
C GLU A 249 -11.13 21.90 -10.96
N HIS A 250 -12.02 22.63 -10.30
CA HIS A 250 -12.05 22.82 -8.85
C HIS A 250 -12.97 21.81 -8.14
N GLN A 251 -13.64 20.94 -8.90
CA GLN A 251 -14.52 19.92 -8.37
C GLN A 251 -13.75 18.89 -7.53
N PRO A 252 -14.19 18.61 -6.29
CA PRO A 252 -13.63 17.52 -5.50
C PRO A 252 -14.03 16.15 -6.07
N PHE A 253 -13.32 15.11 -5.65
CA PHE A 253 -13.53 13.74 -6.10
C PHE A 253 -13.43 13.57 -7.62
N PRO A 254 -12.46 14.18 -8.34
CA PRO A 254 -12.29 13.87 -9.74
C PRO A 254 -11.99 12.37 -9.87
N SER A 255 -12.43 11.75 -10.96
CA SER A 255 -12.02 10.38 -11.24
C SER A 255 -10.56 10.35 -11.69
N LEU A 256 -9.88 9.23 -11.45
CA LEU A 256 -8.52 9.02 -11.92
C LEU A 256 -8.42 9.22 -13.45
N SER A 257 -9.46 8.79 -14.17
CA SER A 257 -9.58 8.98 -15.61
C SER A 257 -9.58 10.47 -15.99
N GLN A 258 -10.36 11.30 -15.30
CA GLN A 258 -10.40 12.74 -15.56
C GLN A 258 -9.03 13.40 -15.38
N ILE A 259 -8.26 12.99 -14.35
CA ILE A 259 -6.92 13.54 -14.12
C ILE A 259 -5.94 13.15 -15.22
N PHE A 260 -5.96 11.90 -15.70
CA PHE A 260 -5.08 11.47 -16.80
C PHE A 260 -5.26 12.32 -18.06
N HIS A 261 -6.50 12.71 -18.36
CA HIS A 261 -6.84 13.57 -19.51
C HIS A 261 -6.51 15.05 -19.27
N ALA A 262 -6.71 15.54 -18.04
CA ALA A 262 -6.63 16.97 -17.76
C ALA A 262 -5.23 17.48 -17.41
N VAL A 263 -4.40 16.68 -16.72
CA VAL A 263 -3.05 17.10 -16.32
C VAL A 263 -2.08 16.87 -17.49
N PRO A 264 -1.12 17.77 -17.78
CA PRO A 264 -0.16 17.56 -18.87
C PRO A 264 0.64 16.25 -18.73
N GLU A 265 0.83 15.51 -19.83
CA GLU A 265 1.47 14.17 -19.84
C GLU A 265 2.92 14.17 -19.34
N HIS A 266 3.64 15.29 -19.49
CA HIS A 266 5.03 15.42 -19.03
C HIS A 266 5.18 15.44 -17.50
N VAL A 267 4.10 15.69 -16.75
CA VAL A 267 4.08 15.68 -15.28
C VAL A 267 3.86 14.25 -14.80
N GLY A 268 4.79 13.74 -13.97
CA GLY A 268 4.68 12.40 -13.42
C GLY A 268 3.60 12.31 -12.34
N PHE A 269 3.08 11.11 -12.09
CA PHE A 269 2.16 10.86 -10.96
C PHE A 269 2.81 9.98 -9.91
N ASN A 270 2.72 10.43 -8.66
CA ASN A 270 2.82 9.56 -7.50
C ASN A 270 1.38 9.20 -7.11
N ILE A 271 0.95 7.97 -7.35
CA ILE A 271 -0.42 7.53 -7.05
C ILE A 271 -0.42 6.76 -5.74
N GLU A 272 -0.88 7.39 -4.66
CA GLU A 272 -1.08 6.70 -3.39
C GLU A 272 -2.37 5.86 -3.45
N ILE A 273 -2.25 4.55 -3.36
CA ILE A 273 -3.39 3.64 -3.26
C ILE A 273 -3.83 3.63 -1.79
N LYS A 274 -4.97 4.24 -1.48
CA LYS A 274 -5.49 4.23 -0.10
C LYS A 274 -6.02 2.85 0.26
N TRP A 275 -5.73 2.45 1.48
CA TRP A 275 -6.23 1.23 2.09
C TRP A 275 -6.44 1.44 3.59
N ILE A 276 -7.36 0.67 4.18
CA ILE A 276 -7.63 0.74 5.62
C ILE A 276 -6.49 0.11 6.40
N CYS A 277 -6.04 0.74 7.49
CA CYS A 277 -5.08 0.15 8.39
C CYS A 277 -5.70 -0.12 9.76
N GLN A 278 -5.17 -1.11 10.47
CA GLN A 278 -5.49 -1.38 11.86
C GLN A 278 -4.36 -0.86 12.75
N MET A 279 -4.73 -0.17 13.82
CA MET A 279 -3.83 0.31 14.85
C MET A 279 -3.54 -0.80 15.87
N LYS A 280 -2.42 -0.70 16.58
CA LYS A 280 -1.98 -1.70 17.57
C LYS A 280 -2.95 -1.87 18.74
N ASP A 281 -3.76 -0.86 19.04
CA ASP A 281 -4.83 -0.95 20.04
C ASP A 281 -6.08 -1.71 19.53
N GLY A 282 -6.07 -2.15 18.27
CA GLY A 282 -7.14 -2.89 17.61
C GLY A 282 -8.15 -2.01 16.88
N SER A 283 -8.07 -0.68 17.01
CA SER A 283 -8.93 0.25 16.27
C SER A 283 -8.59 0.26 14.78
N TRP A 284 -9.60 0.58 13.96
CA TRP A 284 -9.45 0.69 12.51
C TRP A 284 -9.54 2.15 12.08
N ASP A 285 -8.80 2.50 11.04
CA ASP A 285 -8.89 3.82 10.41
C ASP A 285 -10.35 4.18 10.08
N SER A 286 -10.75 5.39 10.48
CA SER A 286 -12.12 5.91 10.30
C SER A 286 -13.22 4.96 10.81
N ASN A 287 -12.90 4.08 11.78
CA ASN A 287 -13.78 3.02 12.28
C ASN A 287 -14.27 2.04 11.20
N LEU A 288 -13.52 1.87 10.11
CA LEU A 288 -13.85 0.96 9.02
C LEU A 288 -13.21 -0.41 9.22
N SER A 289 -13.97 -1.36 9.75
CA SER A 289 -13.52 -2.74 9.94
C SER A 289 -13.65 -3.63 8.69
N SER A 290 -14.18 -3.08 7.59
CA SER A 290 -14.27 -3.77 6.30
C SER A 290 -14.14 -2.79 5.14
N TYR A 291 -13.52 -3.26 4.07
CA TYR A 291 -13.32 -2.51 2.84
C TYR A 291 -13.61 -3.39 1.62
N PHE A 292 -13.04 -3.07 0.47
CA PHE A 292 -13.18 -3.88 -0.74
C PHE A 292 -12.39 -5.19 -0.64
N ASN A 293 -12.63 -6.14 -1.56
CA ASN A 293 -11.69 -7.23 -1.82
C ASN A 293 -10.43 -6.65 -2.49
N MET A 294 -9.23 -6.98 -1.98
CA MET A 294 -7.97 -6.42 -2.46
C MET A 294 -7.68 -6.71 -3.94
N ASN A 295 -8.03 -7.90 -4.45
CA ASN A 295 -7.83 -8.23 -5.86
C ASN A 295 -8.71 -7.36 -6.74
N THR A 296 -10.02 -7.35 -6.51
CA THR A 296 -10.96 -6.54 -7.30
C THR A 296 -10.60 -5.05 -7.24
N TYR A 297 -10.27 -4.56 -6.04
CA TYR A 297 -9.89 -3.17 -5.81
C TYR A 297 -8.67 -2.75 -6.64
N LEU A 298 -7.59 -3.55 -6.57
CA LEU A 298 -6.37 -3.27 -7.32
C LEU A 298 -6.53 -3.50 -8.82
N ASP A 299 -7.28 -4.52 -9.24
CA ASP A 299 -7.50 -4.80 -10.65
C ASP A 299 -8.15 -3.60 -11.35
N ILE A 300 -9.13 -2.95 -10.71
CA ILE A 300 -9.79 -1.76 -11.23
C ILE A 300 -8.81 -0.59 -11.35
N ILE A 301 -8.07 -0.28 -10.27
CA ILE A 301 -7.14 0.86 -10.25
C ILE A 301 -5.99 0.63 -11.23
N LEU A 302 -5.34 -0.53 -11.20
CA LEU A 302 -4.21 -0.86 -12.06
C LEU A 302 -4.63 -0.92 -13.53
N SER A 303 -5.81 -1.47 -13.85
CA SER A 303 -6.32 -1.46 -15.23
C SER A 303 -6.54 -0.03 -15.73
N CYS A 304 -7.13 0.85 -14.91
CA CYS A 304 -7.30 2.26 -15.26
C CYS A 304 -5.95 2.93 -15.57
N VAL A 305 -4.95 2.75 -14.69
CA VAL A 305 -3.61 3.33 -14.89
C VAL A 305 -2.91 2.76 -16.11
N LEU A 306 -2.90 1.44 -16.29
CA LEU A 306 -2.19 0.80 -17.40
C LEU A 306 -2.78 1.17 -18.76
N GLN A 307 -4.10 1.39 -18.83
CA GLN A 307 -4.79 1.79 -20.06
C GLN A 307 -4.66 3.29 -20.37
N GLN A 308 -4.62 4.15 -19.34
CA GLN A 308 -4.74 5.60 -19.54
C GLN A 308 -3.46 6.41 -19.30
N ALA A 309 -2.44 5.83 -18.67
CA ALA A 309 -1.21 6.57 -18.36
C ALA A 309 -0.38 6.96 -19.59
N GLY A 310 -0.59 6.33 -20.76
CA GLY A 310 0.19 6.64 -21.96
C GLY A 310 1.69 6.48 -21.74
N GLN A 311 2.46 7.54 -21.99
CA GLN A 311 3.91 7.62 -21.72
C GLN A 311 4.24 8.36 -20.42
N ARG A 312 3.23 8.71 -19.61
CA ARG A 312 3.42 9.38 -18.32
C ARG A 312 4.26 8.51 -17.39
N ARG A 313 5.16 9.16 -16.64
CA ARG A 313 5.92 8.51 -15.58
C ARG A 313 5.03 8.32 -14.36
N ILE A 314 4.86 7.08 -13.91
CA ILE A 314 4.06 6.74 -12.73
C ILE A 314 4.94 6.08 -11.68
N VAL A 315 4.72 6.42 -10.41
CA VAL A 315 5.18 5.70 -9.23
C VAL A 315 3.94 5.47 -8.36
N PHE A 316 3.70 4.24 -7.92
CA PHE A 316 2.67 3.98 -6.90
C PHE A 316 3.24 4.19 -5.50
N SER A 317 2.39 4.45 -4.53
CA SER A 317 2.74 4.35 -3.11
C SER A 317 1.59 3.79 -2.29
N CYS A 318 1.88 3.16 -1.14
CA CYS A 318 0.86 2.67 -0.22
C CYS A 318 1.46 2.44 1.18
N PHE A 319 0.66 2.65 2.23
CA PHE A 319 1.01 2.28 3.62
C PHE A 319 0.76 0.81 3.93
N ASP A 320 -0.06 0.13 3.12
CA ASP A 320 -0.38 -1.27 3.30
C ASP A 320 0.64 -2.16 2.56
N PRO A 321 1.36 -3.03 3.28
CA PRO A 321 2.40 -3.89 2.70
C PRO A 321 1.81 -4.96 1.76
N ASP A 322 0.61 -5.49 2.03
CA ASP A 322 -0.02 -6.48 1.14
C ASP A 322 -0.39 -5.84 -0.19
N ILE A 323 -0.91 -4.62 -0.20
CA ILE A 323 -1.13 -3.83 -1.42
C ILE A 323 0.19 -3.61 -2.17
N CYS A 324 1.29 -3.29 -1.46
CA CYS A 324 2.60 -3.13 -2.10
C CYS A 324 3.07 -4.41 -2.80
N THR A 325 2.97 -5.55 -2.14
CA THR A 325 3.26 -6.86 -2.70
C THR A 325 2.36 -7.15 -3.91
N MET A 326 1.05 -6.89 -3.81
CA MET A 326 0.12 -7.13 -4.91
C MET A 326 0.40 -6.28 -6.15
N VAL A 327 0.69 -4.98 -5.99
CA VAL A 327 1.05 -4.11 -7.11
C VAL A 327 2.33 -4.62 -7.80
N ARG A 328 3.30 -5.12 -7.02
CA ARG A 328 4.53 -5.70 -7.55
C ARG A 328 4.30 -7.00 -8.32
N ARG A 329 3.32 -7.82 -7.92
CA ARG A 329 3.03 -9.15 -8.50
C ARG A 329 2.05 -9.07 -9.68
N LYS A 330 1.13 -8.11 -9.69
CA LYS A 330 0.08 -7.98 -10.72
C LYS A 330 0.53 -7.33 -12.02
N GLN A 331 1.61 -6.53 -12.00
CA GLN A 331 2.10 -5.83 -13.18
C GLN A 331 3.63 -5.65 -13.15
N ASN A 332 4.22 -5.42 -14.32
CA ASN A 332 5.66 -5.28 -14.52
C ASN A 332 6.07 -3.91 -15.12
N LYS A 333 5.15 -2.94 -15.21
CA LYS A 333 5.42 -1.65 -15.86
C LYS A 333 5.87 -0.57 -14.88
N TYR A 334 5.15 -0.34 -13.79
CA TYR A 334 5.39 0.80 -12.90
C TYR A 334 5.94 0.38 -11.53
N PRO A 335 6.85 1.17 -10.93
CA PRO A 335 7.37 0.93 -9.58
C PRO A 335 6.35 1.30 -8.48
N ILE A 336 6.61 0.80 -7.26
CA ILE A 336 5.89 1.18 -6.04
C ILE A 336 6.86 1.51 -4.89
N LEU A 337 6.54 2.55 -4.12
CA LEU A 337 7.18 2.94 -2.86
C LEU A 337 6.33 2.49 -1.67
N PHE A 338 6.95 1.90 -0.66
CA PHE A 338 6.26 1.60 0.59
C PHE A 338 6.27 2.83 1.50
N LEU A 339 5.09 3.35 1.84
CA LEU A 339 4.94 4.46 2.77
C LEU A 339 5.14 3.98 4.19
N THR A 340 5.97 4.69 4.96
CA THR A 340 6.20 4.36 6.36
C THR A 340 6.20 5.63 7.22
N GLN A 341 5.54 5.53 8.36
CA GLN A 341 5.60 6.52 9.43
C GLN A 341 6.71 6.23 10.46
N GLY A 342 7.26 5.01 10.39
CA GLY A 342 8.02 4.33 11.44
C GLY A 342 7.63 4.75 12.86
N ILE A 343 8.61 5.14 13.68
CA ILE A 343 8.33 5.52 15.07
C ILE A 343 7.96 7.00 15.13
N SER A 344 6.66 7.28 15.27
CA SER A 344 6.12 8.62 15.44
C SER A 344 5.48 8.82 16.81
N GLN A 345 5.49 10.06 17.31
CA GLN A 345 4.68 10.47 18.46
C GLN A 345 3.32 11.04 18.02
N THR A 346 3.20 11.43 16.76
CA THR A 346 2.01 12.05 16.17
C THR A 346 1.03 11.01 15.66
N TYR A 347 1.55 9.93 15.07
CA TYR A 347 0.73 8.87 14.49
C TYR A 347 0.70 7.63 15.40
N PRO A 348 -0.47 7.01 15.61
CA PRO A 348 -0.59 5.76 16.36
C PRO A 348 0.20 4.62 15.70
N GLU A 349 0.71 3.70 16.51
CA GLU A 349 1.45 2.54 16.01
C GLU A 349 0.52 1.60 15.23
N LEU A 350 0.96 1.17 14.05
CA LEU A 350 0.23 0.23 13.20
C LEU A 350 0.34 -1.21 13.72
N MET A 351 -0.73 -1.99 13.57
CA MET A 351 -0.78 -3.39 14.01
C MET A 351 0.19 -4.26 13.20
N ASP A 352 0.30 -4.02 11.89
CA ASP A 352 1.18 -4.80 11.01
C ASP A 352 2.66 -4.54 11.34
N ILE A 353 3.38 -5.61 11.68
CA ILE A 353 4.80 -5.57 12.04
C ILE A 353 5.67 -4.95 10.96
N ARG A 354 5.30 -5.11 9.68
CA ARG A 354 6.02 -4.58 8.52
C ARG A 354 6.04 -3.05 8.51
N CYS A 355 5.09 -2.41 9.20
CA CYS A 355 4.91 -0.97 9.23
C CYS A 355 5.51 -0.30 10.49
N GLN A 356 5.94 -1.06 11.50
CA GLN A 356 6.22 -0.52 12.84
C GLN A 356 7.48 0.35 12.95
N THR A 357 8.48 0.15 12.08
CA THR A 357 9.73 0.94 12.10
C THR A 357 10.24 1.16 10.68
N THR A 358 10.98 2.26 10.47
CA THR A 358 11.61 2.52 9.16
C THR A 358 12.60 1.40 8.76
N GLN A 359 13.35 0.80 9.68
CA GLN A 359 14.27 -0.29 9.35
C GLN A 359 13.54 -1.55 8.85
N ILE A 360 12.42 -1.91 9.49
CA ILE A 360 11.59 -3.01 9.03
C ILE A 360 11.02 -2.70 7.64
N ALA A 361 10.57 -1.46 7.41
CA ALA A 361 10.08 -1.02 6.11
C ALA A 361 11.16 -1.14 5.00
N ILE A 362 12.41 -0.81 5.31
CA ILE A 362 13.57 -1.00 4.42
C ILE A 362 13.77 -2.48 4.10
N SER A 363 13.77 -3.35 5.13
CA SER A 363 13.94 -4.80 4.94
C SER A 363 12.82 -5.41 4.10
N PHE A 364 11.56 -5.02 4.38
CA PHE A 364 10.39 -5.45 3.62
C PHE A 364 10.50 -5.01 2.15
N ALA A 365 10.78 -3.72 1.91
CA ALA A 365 10.91 -3.18 0.55
C ALA A 365 12.01 -3.89 -0.26
N GLN A 366 13.10 -4.27 0.41
CA GLN A 366 14.17 -5.03 -0.19
C GLN A 366 13.72 -6.47 -0.52
N SER A 367 13.01 -7.12 0.40
CA SER A 367 12.55 -8.52 0.25
C SER A 367 11.51 -8.69 -0.86
N GLU A 368 10.57 -7.76 -0.97
CA GLU A 368 9.55 -7.78 -2.03
C GLU A 368 10.05 -7.20 -3.35
N ASN A 369 11.32 -6.78 -3.39
CA ASN A 369 11.95 -6.27 -4.60
C ASN A 369 11.14 -5.11 -5.24
N ILE A 370 10.61 -4.23 -4.40
CA ILE A 370 9.93 -2.99 -4.82
C ILE A 370 10.95 -1.84 -4.97
N LEU A 371 10.49 -0.64 -5.34
CA LEU A 371 11.40 0.47 -5.69
C LEU A 371 12.13 1.01 -4.47
N GLY A 372 11.44 1.13 -3.34
CA GLY A 372 11.98 1.71 -2.13
C GLY A 372 10.91 2.16 -1.15
N ILE A 373 11.26 3.13 -0.31
CA ILE A 373 10.41 3.63 0.77
C ILE A 373 10.09 5.11 0.59
N CYS A 374 8.96 5.53 1.15
CA CYS A 374 8.61 6.92 1.33
C CYS A 374 8.38 7.16 2.83
N GLY A 375 9.41 7.70 3.50
CA GLY A 375 9.46 7.80 4.96
C GLY A 375 8.92 9.12 5.50
N HIS A 376 8.32 9.09 6.69
CA HIS A 376 7.88 10.32 7.35
C HIS A 376 9.08 11.20 7.73
N THR A 377 8.98 12.48 7.39
CA THR A 377 10.10 13.42 7.47
C THR A 377 10.61 13.60 8.89
N GLU A 378 9.72 13.63 9.88
CA GLU A 378 10.08 13.73 11.30
C GLU A 378 11.06 12.62 11.72
N GLU A 379 10.81 11.37 11.30
CA GLU A 379 11.63 10.21 11.66
C GLU A 379 12.96 10.23 10.91
N LEU A 380 12.92 10.55 9.61
CA LEU A 380 14.13 10.66 8.80
C LEU A 380 15.06 11.77 9.30
N LEU A 381 14.52 12.91 9.74
CA LEU A 381 15.32 13.99 10.32
C LEU A 381 15.96 13.60 11.65
N LYS A 382 15.28 12.80 12.48
CA LYS A 382 15.85 12.23 13.71
C LYS A 382 16.95 11.21 13.41
N ASN A 383 16.84 10.47 12.30
CA ASN A 383 17.72 9.36 11.94
C ASN A 383 18.15 9.42 10.47
N LEU A 384 18.92 10.45 10.10
CA LEU A 384 19.35 10.68 8.70
C LEU A 384 20.10 9.48 8.08
N ALA A 385 20.73 8.66 8.91
CA ALA A 385 21.41 7.43 8.48
C ALA A 385 20.49 6.42 7.78
N TYR A 386 19.17 6.46 8.02
CA TYR A 386 18.21 5.56 7.34
C TYR A 386 18.16 5.79 5.83
N ILE A 387 18.40 7.02 5.36
CA ILE A 387 18.48 7.34 3.93
C ILE A 387 19.65 6.57 3.30
N GLY A 388 20.83 6.67 3.92
CA GLY A 388 22.02 5.96 3.47
C GLY A 388 21.90 4.43 3.55
N ASP A 389 21.30 3.91 4.63
CA ASP A 389 21.05 2.46 4.77
C ASP A 389 20.15 1.92 3.67
N ALA A 390 19.00 2.56 3.42
CA ALA A 390 18.08 2.17 2.35
C ALA A 390 18.78 2.23 0.97
N GLN A 391 19.53 3.28 0.69
CA GLN A 391 20.25 3.44 -0.57
C GLN A 391 21.37 2.41 -0.75
N SER A 392 22.06 2.03 0.32
CA SER A 392 23.07 0.95 0.29
C SER A 392 22.47 -0.40 -0.10
N LYS A 393 21.16 -0.58 0.15
CA LYS A 393 20.37 -1.75 -0.25
C LYS A 393 19.73 -1.62 -1.64
N GLY A 394 20.07 -0.56 -2.39
CA GLY A 394 19.58 -0.31 -3.74
C GLY A 394 18.15 0.24 -3.79
N LEU A 395 17.66 0.80 -2.69
CA LEU A 395 16.31 1.39 -2.60
C LEU A 395 16.33 2.89 -2.87
N VAL A 396 15.24 3.37 -3.45
CA VAL A 396 14.93 4.80 -3.58
C VAL A 396 14.29 5.30 -2.29
N VAL A 397 14.63 6.52 -1.86
CA VAL A 397 14.07 7.11 -0.63
C VAL A 397 13.36 8.42 -0.95
N PHE A 398 12.05 8.44 -0.74
CA PHE A 398 11.26 9.67 -0.71
C PHE A 398 10.97 10.06 0.73
N SER A 399 10.65 11.32 0.98
CA SER A 399 10.04 11.75 2.24
C SER A 399 8.69 12.42 2.03
N TRP A 400 7.83 12.31 3.04
CA TRP A 400 6.53 12.98 3.12
C TRP A 400 6.30 13.57 4.52
N GLY A 401 5.28 14.41 4.66
CA GLY A 401 4.88 15.01 5.94
C GLY A 401 5.14 16.51 6.02
N VAL A 402 4.51 17.15 7.00
CA VAL A 402 4.46 18.62 7.13
C VAL A 402 5.85 19.26 7.29
N ASP A 403 6.81 18.53 7.85
CA ASP A 403 8.18 19.00 8.05
C ASP A 403 8.93 19.22 6.73
N ASN A 404 8.50 18.59 5.62
CA ASN A 404 9.03 18.90 4.30
C ASN A 404 8.63 20.29 3.80
N ASN A 405 7.65 20.96 4.41
CA ASN A 405 7.28 22.33 4.05
C ASN A 405 8.34 23.35 4.50
N ASP A 406 9.20 22.99 5.47
CA ASP A 406 10.34 23.80 5.89
C ASP A 406 11.52 23.68 4.92
N HIS A 407 12.07 24.84 4.52
CA HIS A 407 13.15 24.91 3.54
C HIS A 407 14.46 24.29 4.06
N GLU A 408 14.80 24.48 5.33
CA GLU A 408 16.03 23.97 5.90
C GLU A 408 15.98 22.45 6.08
N ASN A 409 14.83 21.89 6.44
CA ASN A 409 14.61 20.46 6.46
C ASN A 409 14.82 19.85 5.06
N ARG A 410 14.22 20.43 4.01
CA ARG A 410 14.45 19.96 2.63
C ARG A 410 15.92 20.05 2.23
N ARG A 411 16.64 21.10 2.65
CA ARG A 411 18.08 21.24 2.40
C ARG A 411 18.86 20.09 3.04
N LYS A 412 18.64 19.82 4.33
CA LYS A 412 19.29 18.72 5.06
C LYS A 412 19.04 17.36 4.40
N LEU A 413 17.80 17.09 3.98
CA LEU A 413 17.46 15.83 3.31
C LEU A 413 18.17 15.69 1.95
N ARG A 414 18.27 16.78 1.18
CA ARG A 414 19.04 16.80 -0.08
C ARG A 414 20.52 16.55 0.13
N GLU A 415 21.11 17.11 1.18
CA GLU A 415 22.52 16.88 1.56
C GLU A 415 22.79 15.40 1.90
N GLN A 416 21.78 14.69 2.43
CA GLN A 416 21.84 13.24 2.66
C GLN A 416 21.50 12.39 1.43
N GLY A 417 21.26 13.03 0.27
CA GLY A 417 21.06 12.33 -1.00
C GLY A 417 19.67 11.76 -1.23
N ILE A 418 18.63 12.28 -0.55
CA ILE A 418 17.23 11.86 -0.75
C ILE A 418 16.82 11.93 -2.23
N ASP A 419 15.95 11.03 -2.68
CA ASP A 419 15.57 10.90 -4.08
C ASP A 419 14.31 11.68 -4.47
N GLY A 420 13.39 11.89 -3.51
CA GLY A 420 12.16 12.64 -3.72
C GLY A 420 11.65 13.30 -2.45
N LEU A 421 11.01 14.46 -2.61
CA LEU A 421 10.44 15.27 -1.53
C LEU A 421 8.98 15.55 -1.87
N ILE A 422 8.05 15.03 -1.06
CA ILE A 422 6.60 15.29 -1.18
C ILE A 422 6.21 16.37 -0.17
N TYR A 423 5.70 17.50 -0.66
CA TYR A 423 5.39 18.63 0.22
C TYR A 423 4.36 19.59 -0.38
N ASP A 424 3.76 20.38 0.51
CA ASP A 424 2.86 21.47 0.14
C ASP A 424 3.70 22.65 -0.37
N ARG A 425 3.37 23.17 -1.55
CA ARG A 425 4.01 24.39 -2.02
C ARG A 425 3.08 25.26 -2.84
N TYR A 426 2.81 26.44 -2.28
CA TYR A 426 1.96 27.44 -2.88
C TYR A 426 2.80 28.45 -3.68
N GLY A 427 2.81 28.34 -5.00
CA GLY A 427 3.18 29.45 -5.89
C GLY A 427 4.58 29.45 -6.53
N VAL A 428 5.53 28.59 -6.17
CA VAL A 428 6.81 28.35 -6.92
C VAL A 428 7.45 27.05 -6.44
N PHE A 429 7.77 26.06 -7.29
CA PHE A 429 8.68 24.94 -6.98
C PHE A 429 10.13 25.28 -7.32
#